data_AF-A0A1J5S8G0-F1
#
_entry.id   AF-A0A1J5S8G0-F1
#
_cell.length_a   1.000
_cell.length_b   1.000
_cell.length_c   1.000
_cell.angle_alpha   90.00
_cell.angle_beta   90.00
_cell.angle_gamma   90.00
#
_symmetry.space_group_name_H-M   'P 1'
#
loop_
_entity.id
_entity.type
_entity.pdbx_description
1 polymer ?
#
loop_
_entity_poly.entity_id
_entity_poly.type
_entity_poly.pdbx_seq_one_letter_code
_entity_poly.pdbx_strand_id
1 'polypeptide(L)'
;MKNFILLLVLVSGLLAGYLVGDYRGRDAREALDKAIETGKTLDVERMTTISRLKTELEGIAEGHRQELAAIRKDNDVKVARWRGTKSNLADTMKHATAALAESDDRLKSLAIQRDGASGTDKARFEQEIARLRTEQETLRQESTGNACLQARAPHSVFEALNETKVAESK
;
A
#
# COMPACT_ATOMS: atom_id res chain seq x y z
N MET A 1 -32.12 94.55 -26.02
CA MET A 1 -32.86 93.28 -25.85
C MET A 1 -32.09 92.03 -26.28
N LYS A 2 -31.29 92.04 -27.37
CA LYS A 2 -30.54 90.84 -27.83
C LYS A 2 -29.54 90.26 -26.81
N ASN A 3 -28.88 91.08 -26.00
CA ASN A 3 -27.86 90.61 -25.04
C ASN A 3 -28.44 89.89 -23.80
N PHE A 4 -29.71 90.12 -23.47
CA PHE A 4 -30.35 89.51 -22.30
C PHE A 4 -30.76 88.05 -22.56
N ILE A 5 -31.14 87.76 -23.81
CA ILE A 5 -31.52 86.40 -24.25
C ILE A 5 -30.30 85.48 -24.26
N LEU A 6 -29.14 86.00 -24.69
CA LEU A 6 -27.88 85.25 -24.69
C LEU A 6 -27.41 84.87 -23.28
N LEU A 7 -27.56 85.79 -22.31
CA LEU A 7 -27.25 85.51 -20.89
C LEU A 7 -28.20 84.46 -20.29
N LEU A 8 -29.49 84.51 -20.61
CA LEU A 8 -30.47 83.52 -20.14
C LEU A 8 -30.21 82.11 -20.71
N VAL A 9 -29.83 82.01 -21.98
CA VAL A 9 -29.48 80.72 -22.60
C VAL A 9 -28.22 80.15 -21.96
N LEU A 10 -27.20 80.98 -21.71
CA LEU A 10 -25.95 80.56 -21.06
C LEU A 10 -26.18 80.09 -19.62
N VAL A 11 -26.97 80.80 -18.82
CA VAL A 11 -27.29 80.41 -17.44
C VAL A 11 -28.15 79.13 -17.41
N SER A 12 -29.10 78.98 -18.35
CA SER A 12 -29.91 77.75 -18.45
C SER A 12 -29.09 76.53 -18.88
N GLY A 13 -28.13 76.71 -19.79
CA GLY A 13 -27.20 75.65 -20.22
C GLY A 13 -26.22 75.26 -19.11
N LEU A 14 -25.77 76.23 -18.31
CA LEU A 14 -24.88 75.96 -17.17
C LEU A 14 -25.60 75.20 -16.05
N LEU A 15 -26.84 75.56 -15.73
CA LEU A 15 -27.66 74.87 -14.73
C LEU A 15 -28.08 73.47 -15.18
N ALA A 16 -28.45 73.29 -16.45
CA ALA A 16 -28.77 71.98 -17.00
C ALA A 16 -27.54 71.07 -17.06
N GLY A 17 -26.36 71.60 -17.40
CA GLY A 17 -25.09 70.86 -17.38
C GLY A 17 -24.65 70.46 -15.97
N TYR A 18 -24.84 71.35 -14.99
CA TYR A 18 -24.48 71.08 -13.59
C TYR A 18 -25.39 70.02 -12.94
N LEU A 19 -26.71 70.05 -13.23
CA LEU A 19 -27.65 69.05 -12.75
C LEU A 19 -27.44 67.69 -13.43
N VAL A 20 -27.25 67.65 -14.76
CA VAL A 20 -27.09 66.36 -15.47
C VAL A 20 -25.73 65.68 -15.16
N GLY A 21 -24.70 66.46 -14.82
CA GLY A 21 -23.39 65.94 -14.41
C GLY A 21 -23.38 65.26 -13.03
N ASP A 22 -24.13 65.79 -12.06
CA ASP A 22 -24.11 65.31 -10.67
C ASP A 22 -24.92 64.02 -10.46
N TYR A 23 -26.04 63.86 -11.17
CA TYR A 23 -26.85 62.62 -11.13
C TYR A 23 -26.12 61.42 -11.74
N ARG A 24 -25.45 61.59 -12.88
CA ARG A 24 -24.64 60.51 -13.49
C ARG A 24 -23.42 60.13 -12.65
N GLY A 25 -22.85 61.08 -11.91
CA GLY A 25 -21.73 60.83 -11.00
C GLY A 25 -22.13 60.05 -9.75
N ARG A 26 -23.34 60.28 -9.22
CA ARG A 26 -23.86 59.58 -8.04
C ARG A 26 -24.26 58.14 -8.37
N ASP A 27 -25.00 57.93 -9.45
CA ASP A 27 -25.40 56.58 -9.89
C ASP A 27 -24.18 55.72 -10.27
N ALA A 28 -23.16 56.31 -10.90
CA ALA A 28 -21.92 55.60 -11.22
C ALA A 28 -21.11 55.21 -9.97
N ARG A 29 -21.13 56.04 -8.92
CA ARG A 29 -20.49 55.73 -7.64
C ARG A 29 -21.24 54.64 -6.89
N GLU A 30 -22.57 54.70 -6.84
CA GLU A 30 -23.40 53.66 -6.23
C GLU A 30 -23.26 52.31 -6.96
N ALA A 31 -23.18 52.32 -8.30
CA ALA A 31 -22.90 51.12 -9.07
C ALA A 31 -21.48 50.55 -8.82
N LEU A 32 -20.48 51.43 -8.66
CA LEU A 32 -19.11 51.04 -8.33
C LEU A 32 -19.02 50.45 -6.91
N ASP A 33 -19.63 51.08 -5.92
CA ASP A 33 -19.65 50.61 -4.54
C ASP A 33 -20.36 49.25 -4.43
N LYS A 34 -21.47 49.08 -5.16
CA LYS A 34 -22.19 47.80 -5.24
C LYS A 34 -21.37 46.71 -5.94
N ALA A 35 -20.60 47.06 -6.98
CA ALA A 35 -19.67 46.15 -7.64
C ALA A 35 -18.49 45.75 -6.73
N ILE A 36 -18.00 46.68 -5.89
CA ILE A 36 -16.95 46.42 -4.90
C ILE A 36 -17.48 45.51 -3.78
N GLU A 37 -18.68 45.76 -3.26
CA GLU A 37 -19.30 44.90 -2.24
C GLU A 37 -19.53 43.48 -2.77
N THR A 38 -20.10 43.35 -3.96
CA THR A 38 -20.29 42.03 -4.60
C THR A 38 -18.97 41.33 -4.92
N GLY A 39 -17.92 42.08 -5.30
CA GLY A 39 -16.58 41.54 -5.44
C GLY A 39 -16.00 41.01 -4.13
N LYS A 40 -16.18 41.74 -3.02
CA LYS A 40 -15.75 41.30 -1.68
C LYS A 40 -16.48 40.06 -1.21
N THR A 41 -17.81 39.97 -1.41
CA THR A 41 -18.57 38.78 -1.02
C THR A 41 -18.14 37.57 -1.84
N LEU A 42 -17.93 37.74 -3.15
CA LEU A 42 -17.47 36.66 -4.02
C LEU A 42 -16.06 36.17 -3.64
N ASP A 43 -15.17 37.06 -3.21
CA ASP A 43 -13.83 36.70 -2.77
C ASP A 43 -13.84 35.94 -1.44
N VAL A 44 -14.72 36.33 -0.51
CA VAL A 44 -14.96 35.60 0.75
C VAL A 44 -15.54 34.20 0.48
N GLU A 45 -16.51 34.08 -0.43
CA GLU A 45 -17.07 32.79 -0.85
C GLU A 45 -16.01 31.89 -1.51
N ARG A 46 -15.11 32.46 -2.31
CA ARG A 46 -13.98 31.74 -2.91
C ARG A 46 -12.99 31.28 -1.85
N MET A 47 -12.57 32.16 -0.94
CA MET A 47 -11.63 31.80 0.14
C MET A 47 -12.20 30.72 1.06
N THR A 48 -13.48 30.78 1.40
CA THR A 48 -14.14 29.76 2.23
C THR A 48 -14.22 28.42 1.49
N THR A 49 -14.56 28.42 0.20
CA THR A 49 -14.58 27.20 -0.63
C THR A 49 -13.18 26.59 -0.79
N ILE A 50 -12.15 27.41 -1.04
CA ILE A 50 -10.76 26.96 -1.12
C ILE A 50 -10.30 26.36 0.22
N SER A 51 -10.64 27.01 1.33
CA SER A 51 -10.30 26.52 2.67
C SER A 51 -10.97 25.16 2.94
N ARG A 52 -12.25 25.02 2.57
CA ARG A 52 -12.98 23.75 2.68
C ARG A 52 -12.35 22.65 1.84
N LEU A 53 -12.06 22.92 0.57
CA LEU A 53 -11.40 21.96 -0.32
C LEU A 53 -10.03 21.55 0.20
N LYS A 54 -9.26 22.48 0.76
CA LYS A 54 -7.98 22.18 1.40
C LYS A 54 -8.15 21.23 2.59
N THR A 55 -9.12 21.49 3.47
CA THR A 55 -9.39 20.59 4.60
C THR A 55 -9.88 19.21 4.16
N GLU A 56 -10.70 19.13 3.11
CA GLU A 56 -11.15 17.86 2.54
C GLU A 56 -9.98 17.09 1.93
N LEU A 57 -9.07 17.77 1.21
CA LEU A 57 -7.88 17.16 0.61
C LEU A 57 -6.89 16.66 1.69
N GLU A 58 -6.69 17.45 2.76
CA GLU A 58 -5.88 17.04 3.91
C GLU A 58 -6.48 15.83 4.63
N GLY A 59 -7.81 15.78 4.77
CA GLY A 59 -8.52 14.62 5.32
C GLY A 59 -8.36 13.37 4.47
N ILE A 60 -8.45 13.48 3.15
CA ILE A 60 -8.23 12.35 2.22
C ILE A 60 -6.76 11.89 2.29
N ALA A 61 -5.81 12.82 2.28
CA ALA A 61 -4.39 12.50 2.37
C ALA A 61 -4.05 11.77 3.68
N GLU A 62 -4.64 12.21 4.80
CA GLU A 62 -4.46 11.54 6.08
C GLU A 62 -5.12 10.16 6.12
N GLY A 63 -6.33 10.02 5.55
CA GLY A 63 -6.99 8.71 5.39
C GLY A 63 -6.12 7.73 4.60
N HIS A 64 -5.57 8.15 3.47
CA HIS A 64 -4.66 7.31 2.68
C HIS A 64 -3.37 6.95 3.42
N ARG A 65 -2.79 7.86 4.21
CA ARG A 65 -1.63 7.53 5.06
C ARG A 65 -1.96 6.46 6.09
N GLN A 66 -3.13 6.54 6.71
CA GLN A 66 -3.57 5.55 7.70
C GLN A 66 -3.84 4.19 7.06
N GLU A 67 -4.50 4.16 5.90
CA GLU A 67 -4.71 2.94 5.10
C GLU A 67 -3.37 2.30 4.69
N LEU A 68 -2.44 3.09 4.17
CA LEU A 68 -1.10 2.61 3.81
C LEU A 68 -0.34 2.07 5.02
N ALA A 69 -0.42 2.75 6.17
CA ALA A 69 0.20 2.28 7.41
C ALA A 69 -0.42 0.94 7.87
N ALA A 70 -1.74 0.78 7.77
CA ALA A 70 -2.43 -0.46 8.09
C ALA A 70 -2.03 -1.60 7.16
N ILE A 71 -1.96 -1.34 5.84
CA ILE A 71 -1.50 -2.31 4.84
C ILE A 71 -0.06 -2.72 5.10
N ARG A 72 0.83 -1.77 5.39
CA ARG A 72 2.23 -2.07 5.73
C ARG A 72 2.33 -2.98 6.95
N LYS A 73 1.59 -2.67 8.02
CA LYS A 73 1.56 -3.49 9.24
C LYS A 73 1.03 -4.90 8.97
N ASP A 74 -0.03 -5.05 8.18
CA ASP A 74 -0.56 -6.37 7.80
C ASP A 74 0.45 -7.16 6.94
N ASN A 75 1.12 -6.48 6.01
CA ASN A 75 2.18 -7.08 5.19
C ASN A 75 3.34 -7.60 6.06
N ASP A 76 3.83 -6.79 7.01
CA ASP A 76 4.90 -7.18 7.92
C ASP A 76 4.54 -8.43 8.73
N VAL A 77 3.29 -8.53 9.23
CA VAL A 77 2.80 -9.72 9.93
C VAL A 77 2.78 -10.94 9.01
N LYS A 78 2.29 -10.80 7.77
CA LYS A 78 2.28 -11.89 6.78
C LYS A 78 3.69 -12.35 6.43
N VAL A 79 4.62 -11.41 6.22
CA VAL A 79 6.03 -11.71 5.94
C VAL A 79 6.68 -12.42 7.12
N ALA A 80 6.45 -11.97 8.36
CA ALA A 80 6.97 -12.62 9.55
C ALA A 80 6.44 -14.06 9.69
N ARG A 81 5.13 -14.26 9.50
CA ARG A 81 4.52 -15.60 9.51
C ARG A 81 5.14 -16.50 8.45
N TRP A 82 5.29 -15.98 7.23
CA TRP A 82 5.85 -16.73 6.11
C TRP A 82 7.32 -17.11 6.36
N ARG A 83 8.14 -16.21 6.90
CA ARG A 83 9.51 -16.52 7.31
C ARG A 83 9.56 -17.62 8.37
N GLY A 84 8.66 -17.57 9.35
CA GLY A 84 8.51 -18.63 10.35
C GLY A 84 8.19 -19.98 9.71
N THR A 85 7.20 -20.03 8.81
CA THR A 85 6.85 -21.28 8.10
C THR A 85 7.99 -21.81 7.24
N LYS A 86 8.78 -20.93 6.61
CA LYS A 86 9.96 -21.32 5.83
C LYS A 86 11.07 -21.90 6.72
N SER A 87 11.30 -21.31 7.89
CA SER A 87 12.27 -21.85 8.86
C SER A 87 11.86 -23.24 9.32
N ASN A 88 10.60 -23.40 9.75
CA ASN A 88 10.07 -24.69 10.19
C ASN A 88 10.17 -25.76 9.09
N LEU A 89 9.91 -25.39 7.84
CA LEU A 89 10.08 -26.28 6.69
C LEU A 89 11.54 -26.70 6.51
N ALA A 90 12.48 -25.75 6.62
CA ALA A 90 13.91 -26.03 6.51
C ALA A 90 14.40 -26.97 7.64
N ASP A 91 13.95 -26.73 8.87
CA ASP A 91 14.27 -27.59 10.02
C ASP A 91 13.69 -29.00 9.84
N THR A 92 12.45 -29.10 9.35
CA THR A 92 11.79 -30.38 9.04
C THR A 92 12.56 -31.15 7.96
N MET A 93 13.00 -30.48 6.89
CA MET A 93 13.83 -31.09 5.85
C MET A 93 15.18 -31.58 6.40
N LYS A 94 15.82 -30.81 7.29
CA LYS A 94 17.07 -31.21 7.93
C LYS A 94 16.88 -32.46 8.80
N HIS A 95 15.81 -32.50 9.59
CA HIS A 95 15.47 -33.66 10.39
C HIS A 95 15.14 -34.90 9.54
N ALA A 96 14.33 -34.75 8.49
CA ALA A 96 14.01 -35.84 7.57
C ALA A 96 15.27 -36.39 6.86
N THR A 97 16.20 -35.51 6.47
CA THR A 97 17.47 -35.92 5.85
C THR A 97 18.36 -36.68 6.82
N ALA A 98 18.44 -36.24 8.07
CA ALA A 98 19.21 -36.93 9.11
C ALA A 98 18.60 -38.31 9.44
N ALA A 99 17.27 -38.41 9.56
CA ALA A 99 16.57 -39.66 9.81
C ALA A 99 16.74 -40.66 8.65
N LEU A 100 16.74 -40.19 7.40
CA LEU A 100 17.05 -41.02 6.24
C LEU A 100 18.47 -41.59 6.28
N ALA A 101 19.46 -40.77 6.64
CA ALA A 101 20.85 -41.21 6.77
C ALA A 101 21.03 -42.26 7.89
N GLU A 102 20.40 -42.05 9.05
CA GLU A 102 20.42 -43.01 10.15
C GLU A 102 19.74 -44.34 9.75
N SER A 103 18.60 -44.26 9.05
CA SER A 103 17.90 -45.44 8.55
C SER A 103 18.73 -46.20 7.50
N ASP A 104 19.45 -45.49 6.61
CA ASP A 104 20.36 -46.09 5.64
C ASP A 104 21.49 -46.89 6.33
N ASP A 105 22.08 -46.32 7.39
CA ASP A 105 23.14 -47.01 8.14
C ASP A 105 22.61 -48.20 8.94
N ARG A 106 21.41 -48.09 9.51
CA ARG A 106 20.74 -49.21 10.18
C ARG A 106 20.41 -50.34 9.22
N LEU A 107 19.96 -50.03 8.00
CA LEU A 107 19.71 -51.01 6.95
C LEU A 107 21.00 -51.74 6.53
N LYS A 108 22.13 -51.04 6.40
CA LYS A 108 23.43 -51.68 6.13
C LYS A 108 23.82 -52.64 7.25
N SER A 109 23.68 -52.22 8.51
CA SER A 109 23.97 -53.06 9.67
C SER A 109 23.09 -54.30 9.72
N LEU A 110 21.78 -54.15 9.51
CA LEU A 110 20.83 -55.27 9.48
C LEU A 110 21.08 -56.23 8.31
N ALA A 111 21.51 -55.71 7.15
CA ALA A 111 21.88 -56.55 6.01
C ALA A 111 23.09 -57.45 6.34
N ILE A 112 24.11 -56.89 7.00
CA ILE A 112 25.28 -57.66 7.46
C ILE A 112 24.87 -58.72 8.49
N GLN A 113 24.01 -58.36 9.46
CA GLN A 113 23.51 -59.30 10.47
C GLN A 113 22.67 -60.43 9.86
N ARG A 114 21.81 -60.11 8.89
CA ARG A 114 21.04 -61.10 8.11
C ARG A 114 21.95 -62.08 7.39
N ASP A 115 23.02 -61.62 6.78
CA ASP A 115 23.93 -62.47 5.99
C ASP A 115 24.70 -63.48 6.86
N GLY A 116 24.94 -63.14 8.13
CA GLY A 116 25.50 -64.04 9.14
C GLY A 116 24.47 -64.89 9.91
N ALA A 117 23.17 -64.63 9.74
CA ALA A 117 22.10 -65.30 10.47
C ALA A 117 21.54 -66.53 9.73
N SER A 118 20.93 -67.44 10.47
CA SER A 118 20.25 -68.62 9.91
C SER A 118 18.88 -68.85 10.56
N GLY A 119 18.03 -69.61 9.89
CA GLY A 119 16.71 -70.00 10.41
C GLY A 119 15.81 -68.80 10.73
N THR A 120 15.26 -68.81 11.94
CA THR A 120 14.28 -67.82 12.43
C THR A 120 14.85 -66.41 12.57
N ASP A 121 16.14 -66.27 12.89
CA ASP A 121 16.76 -64.95 13.06
C ASP A 121 16.93 -64.25 11.72
N LYS A 122 17.27 -65.00 10.67
CA LYS A 122 17.32 -64.49 9.30
C LYS A 122 15.96 -63.96 8.85
N ALA A 123 14.88 -64.71 9.11
CA ALA A 123 13.52 -64.28 8.80
C ALA A 123 13.11 -63.00 9.56
N ARG A 124 13.51 -62.86 10.84
CA ARG A 124 13.31 -61.62 11.62
C ARG A 124 14.04 -60.43 11.00
N PHE A 125 15.30 -60.59 10.62
CA PHE A 125 16.06 -59.51 9.99
C PHE A 125 15.48 -59.12 8.63
N GLU A 126 15.03 -60.08 7.81
CA GLU A 126 14.36 -59.79 6.54
C GLU A 126 13.05 -59.00 6.73
N GLN A 127 12.26 -59.33 7.76
CA GLN A 127 11.04 -58.60 8.08
C GLN A 127 11.33 -57.16 8.54
N GLU A 128 12.33 -56.97 9.41
CA GLU A 128 12.72 -55.62 9.87
C GLU A 128 13.31 -54.78 8.73
N ILE A 129 14.11 -55.37 7.84
CA ILE A 129 14.61 -54.71 6.63
C ILE A 129 13.45 -54.27 5.71
N ALA A 130 12.44 -55.13 5.51
CA ALA A 130 11.28 -54.80 4.68
C ALA A 130 10.47 -53.64 5.27
N ARG A 131 10.26 -53.65 6.60
CA ARG A 131 9.60 -52.57 7.33
C ARG A 131 10.36 -51.24 7.18
N LEU A 132 11.67 -51.24 7.45
CA LEU A 132 12.50 -50.02 7.37
C LEU A 132 12.58 -49.46 5.94
N ARG A 133 12.59 -50.31 4.91
CA ARG A 133 12.52 -49.86 3.50
C ARG A 133 11.20 -49.14 3.19
N THR A 134 10.09 -49.62 3.73
CA THR A 134 8.78 -48.97 3.56
C THR A 134 8.77 -47.61 4.25
N GLU A 135 9.32 -47.53 5.46
CA GLU A 135 9.45 -46.29 6.23
C GLU A 135 10.35 -45.26 5.51
N GLN A 136 11.46 -45.71 4.90
CA GLN A 136 12.31 -44.85 4.07
C GLN A 136 11.58 -44.28 2.86
N GLU A 137 10.77 -45.09 2.18
CA GLU A 137 10.04 -44.63 0.99
C GLU A 137 9.07 -43.50 1.37
N THR A 138 8.35 -43.65 2.47
CA THR A 138 7.49 -42.60 3.03
C THR A 138 8.29 -41.33 3.34
N LEU A 139 9.42 -41.45 4.06
CA LEU A 139 10.28 -40.31 4.41
C LEU A 139 10.89 -39.63 3.16
N ARG A 140 11.21 -40.38 2.11
CA ARG A 140 11.68 -39.83 0.82
C ARG A 140 10.59 -39.05 0.11
N GLN A 141 9.36 -39.56 0.11
CA GLN A 141 8.21 -38.86 -0.46
C GLN A 141 7.93 -37.56 0.30
N GLU A 142 7.98 -37.59 1.63
CA GLU A 142 7.83 -36.39 2.47
C GLU A 142 8.94 -35.37 2.21
N SER A 143 10.20 -35.81 2.17
CA SER A 143 11.36 -34.94 1.87
C SER A 143 11.24 -34.28 0.49
N THR A 144 10.84 -35.05 -0.52
CA THR A 144 10.63 -34.55 -1.89
C THR A 144 9.47 -33.55 -1.95
N GLY A 145 8.37 -33.84 -1.25
CA GLY A 145 7.23 -32.93 -1.11
C GLY A 145 7.66 -31.60 -0.45
N ASN A 146 8.44 -31.69 0.61
CA ASN A 146 8.97 -30.51 1.33
C ASN A 146 9.93 -29.68 0.46
N ALA A 147 10.80 -30.32 -0.32
CA ALA A 147 11.69 -29.64 -1.27
C ALA A 147 10.90 -28.88 -2.35
N CYS A 148 9.81 -29.47 -2.86
CA CYS A 148 8.92 -28.82 -3.82
C CYS A 148 8.27 -27.54 -3.25
N LEU A 149 7.82 -27.59 -2.00
CA LEU A 149 7.26 -26.43 -1.30
C LEU A 149 8.30 -25.31 -1.12
N GLN A 150 9.57 -25.66 -0.89
CA GLN A 150 10.66 -24.70 -0.75
C GLN A 150 10.97 -23.96 -2.07
N ALA A 151 10.94 -24.66 -3.20
CA ALA A 151 11.22 -24.09 -4.52
C ALA A 151 10.12 -23.12 -5.01
N ARG A 152 8.87 -23.32 -4.57
CA ARG A 152 7.71 -22.50 -4.98
C ARG A 152 7.56 -21.20 -4.18
N ALA A 153 8.43 -20.95 -3.20
CA ALA A 153 8.53 -19.68 -2.49
C ALA A 153 8.75 -18.53 -3.50
N PRO A 154 7.76 -17.62 -3.71
CA PRO A 154 7.88 -16.61 -4.75
C PRO A 154 9.00 -15.63 -4.38
N HIS A 155 10.09 -15.69 -5.14
CA HIS A 155 11.18 -14.72 -5.03
C HIS A 155 10.71 -13.28 -5.29
N SER A 156 9.62 -13.13 -6.06
CA SER A 156 8.98 -11.85 -6.38
C SER A 156 8.39 -11.11 -5.17
N VAL A 157 8.08 -11.79 -4.06
CA VAL A 157 7.66 -11.12 -2.81
C VAL A 157 8.84 -10.40 -2.14
N PHE A 158 10.08 -10.87 -2.37
CA PHE A 158 11.26 -10.32 -1.71
C PHE A 158 11.85 -9.09 -2.41
N GLU A 159 11.75 -9.00 -3.74
CA GLU A 159 12.25 -7.85 -4.49
C GLU A 159 11.38 -6.61 -4.27
N ALA A 160 10.05 -6.76 -4.25
CA ALA A 160 9.12 -5.64 -4.03
C ALA A 160 9.28 -4.97 -2.64
N LEU A 161 9.69 -5.73 -1.62
CA LEU A 161 9.98 -5.20 -0.28
C LEU A 161 11.31 -4.44 -0.19
N ASN A 162 12.26 -4.73 -1.08
CA ASN A 162 13.57 -4.08 -1.07
C ASN A 162 13.51 -2.72 -1.79
N GLU A 163 12.72 -2.63 -2.87
CA GLU A 163 12.51 -1.37 -3.60
C GLU A 163 11.76 -0.31 -2.78
N THR A 164 10.80 -0.75 -1.96
CA THR A 164 10.01 0.16 -1.11
C THR A 164 10.80 0.75 0.06
N LYS A 165 11.85 0.08 0.55
CA LYS A 165 12.74 0.63 1.59
C LYS A 165 13.79 1.62 1.05
N VAL A 166 14.24 1.43 -0.19
CA VAL A 166 15.23 2.33 -0.80
C VAL A 166 14.63 3.71 -1.13
N ALA A 167 13.32 3.77 -1.39
CA ALA A 167 12.62 5.03 -1.70
C ALA A 167 12.46 5.97 -0.48
N GLU A 168 12.60 5.49 0.76
CA GLU A 168 12.46 6.31 1.99
C GLU A 168 13.81 6.87 2.52
N SER A 169 14.95 6.54 1.89
CA SER A 169 16.29 7.06 2.26
C SER A 169 16.80 8.20 1.35
N LYS A 170 15.92 8.85 0.59
CA LYS A 170 16.21 10.07 -0.17
C LYS A 170 15.24 11.18 0.22
#